data_AF-A0A836SYU5-F1
#
_entry.id   AF-A0A836SYU5-F1
#
_cell.length_a   1.000
_cell.length_b   1.000
_cell.length_c   1.000
_cell.angle_alpha   90.00
_cell.angle_beta   90.00
_cell.angle_gamma   90.00
#
_symmetry.space_group_name_H-M   'P 1'
#
loop_
_entity.id
_entity.type
_entity.pdbx_description
1 polymer ?
#
loop_
_entity_poly.entity_id
_entity_poly.type
_entity_poly.pdbx_seq_one_letter_code
_entity_poly.pdbx_strand_id
1 'polypeptide(L)'
;MKITISNKSSLIAILFSTFVVILVNHNFNYWNKKDGVIRWDIISYYAYLPAFFVYHDLELKFHKYEEEEVYIMWPKQLDNGQKLIKTTMGLSFMYLPFFLMAHGYAHFTGLAATGYTSVYKYFIVLSTIFYFFLGGWFVRKILLKYFDDKTTAITLIVITLGTNLYFFSTFGAPMPHTYLFFLFAFFLWLTISWYETPKIGKAIMIGLTGGLITLIRPTDIIIVIIFIFYGMITFEDVKMRIKLF
;
A
#
# COMPACT_ATOMS: atom_id res chain seq x y z
N MET A 1 9.92 20.67 13.78
CA MET A 1 11.12 21.10 13.02
C MET A 1 10.72 21.30 11.57
N LYS A 2 10.84 22.53 11.02
CA LYS A 2 10.49 22.85 9.63
C LYS A 2 11.47 22.10 8.71
N ILE A 3 10.97 21.31 7.77
CA ILE A 3 11.77 20.78 6.66
C ILE A 3 12.21 22.01 5.85
N THR A 4 13.44 22.47 6.07
CA THR A 4 14.00 23.62 5.36
C THR A 4 14.40 23.24 3.93
N ILE A 5 14.32 24.23 3.04
CA ILE A 5 14.58 24.14 1.59
C ILE A 5 16.04 23.70 1.25
N SER A 6 16.91 23.54 2.25
CA SER A 6 18.30 23.07 2.11
C SER A 6 18.45 21.58 1.80
N ASN A 7 17.45 20.75 2.11
CA ASN A 7 17.55 19.28 2.01
C ASN A 7 17.12 18.76 0.63
N LYS A 8 17.82 19.23 -0.42
CA LYS A 8 17.47 18.97 -1.82
C LYS A 8 17.85 17.56 -2.28
N SER A 9 18.97 17.00 -1.83
CA SER A 9 19.49 15.74 -2.36
C SER A 9 18.57 14.56 -2.04
N SER A 10 18.07 14.45 -0.81
CA SER A 10 17.17 13.36 -0.44
C SER A 10 15.79 13.48 -1.11
N LEU A 11 15.32 14.69 -1.39
CA LEU A 11 14.09 14.91 -2.15
C LEU A 11 14.29 14.52 -3.62
N ILE A 12 15.39 14.97 -4.22
CA ILE A 12 15.77 14.61 -5.60
C ILE A 12 15.89 13.10 -5.72
N ALA A 13 16.48 12.41 -4.75
CA ALA A 13 16.58 10.96 -4.74
C ALA A 13 15.21 10.28 -4.84
N ILE A 14 14.23 10.69 -4.04
CA ILE A 14 12.86 10.11 -4.10
C ILE A 14 12.21 10.40 -5.45
N LEU A 15 12.31 11.64 -5.94
CA LEU A 15 11.74 12.03 -7.22
C LEU A 15 12.36 11.26 -8.37
N PHE A 16 13.69 11.11 -8.37
CA PHE A 16 14.43 10.32 -9.35
C PHE A 16 14.01 8.85 -9.29
N SER A 17 13.99 8.23 -8.11
CA SER A 17 13.53 6.85 -7.92
C SER A 17 12.10 6.65 -8.41
N THR A 18 11.19 7.58 -8.09
CA THR A 18 9.79 7.53 -8.53
C THR A 18 9.70 7.68 -10.04
N PHE A 19 10.48 8.58 -10.64
CA PHE A 19 10.56 8.76 -12.08
C PHE A 19 11.06 7.50 -12.78
N VAL A 20 12.11 6.84 -12.27
CA VAL A 20 12.58 5.55 -12.79
C VAL A 20 11.46 4.50 -12.74
N VAL A 21 10.76 4.38 -11.61
CA VAL A 21 9.63 3.45 -11.47
C VAL A 21 8.52 3.76 -12.49
N ILE A 22 8.18 5.03 -12.71
CA ILE A 22 7.19 5.46 -13.71
C ILE A 22 7.65 5.04 -15.11
N LEU A 23 8.90 5.35 -15.48
CA LEU A 23 9.45 5.02 -16.79
C LEU A 23 9.43 3.51 -17.06
N VAL A 24 9.81 2.71 -16.08
CA VAL A 24 9.82 1.24 -16.21
C VAL A 24 8.40 0.72 -16.41
N ASN A 25 7.46 1.12 -15.55
CA ASN A 25 6.06 0.73 -15.69
C ASN A 25 5.50 1.13 -17.07
N HIS A 26 5.81 2.33 -17.54
CA HIS A 26 5.36 2.82 -18.85
C HIS A 26 5.97 2.06 -20.02
N ASN A 27 7.26 1.75 -19.97
CA ASN A 27 7.95 1.00 -21.01
C ASN A 27 7.38 -0.43 -21.15
N PHE A 28 7.11 -1.11 -20.04
CA PHE A 28 6.56 -2.47 -20.08
C PHE A 28 5.06 -2.53 -20.36
N ASN A 29 4.31 -1.48 -19.99
CA ASN A 29 2.91 -1.29 -20.30
C ASN A 29 2.04 -2.53 -19.98
N TYR A 30 2.24 -3.10 -18.78
CA TYR A 30 1.54 -4.32 -18.39
C TYR A 30 0.02 -4.14 -18.28
N TRP A 31 -0.48 -2.93 -18.06
CA TRP A 31 -1.92 -2.66 -17.98
C TRP A 31 -2.68 -2.91 -19.29
N ASN A 32 -2.00 -2.88 -20.43
CA ASN A 32 -2.58 -3.23 -21.73
C ASN A 32 -2.59 -4.74 -22.00
N LYS A 33 -1.98 -5.57 -21.15
CA LYS A 33 -1.97 -7.03 -21.30
C LYS A 33 -3.13 -7.65 -20.51
N LYS A 34 -3.72 -8.76 -21.02
CA LYS A 34 -4.86 -9.45 -20.39
C LYS A 34 -4.56 -9.80 -18.93
N ASP A 35 -3.43 -10.44 -18.67
CA ASP A 35 -3.01 -10.88 -17.33
C ASP A 35 -1.76 -10.15 -16.84
N GLY A 36 -1.63 -8.86 -17.18
CA GLY A 36 -0.40 -8.11 -16.86
C GLY A 36 -0.34 -7.53 -15.45
N VAL A 37 -1.48 -7.11 -14.89
CA VAL A 37 -1.56 -6.35 -13.62
C VAL A 37 -2.37 -7.09 -12.57
N ILE A 38 -3.65 -7.38 -12.85
CA ILE A 38 -4.51 -8.13 -11.94
C ILE A 38 -4.27 -9.62 -12.20
N ARG A 39 -3.29 -10.20 -11.50
CA ARG A 39 -2.83 -11.59 -11.66
C ARG A 39 -2.37 -12.18 -10.32
N TRP A 40 -2.30 -13.50 -10.24
CA TRP A 40 -1.92 -14.20 -9.00
C TRP A 40 -2.83 -13.76 -7.83
N ASP A 41 -2.30 -13.57 -6.62
CA ASP A 41 -3.09 -13.17 -5.46
C ASP A 41 -3.71 -11.76 -5.57
N ILE A 42 -3.23 -10.91 -6.48
CA ILE A 42 -3.83 -9.59 -6.74
C ILE A 42 -5.28 -9.74 -7.19
N ILE A 43 -5.62 -10.84 -7.87
CA ILE A 43 -7.00 -11.17 -8.21
C ILE A 43 -7.90 -11.11 -6.97
N SER A 44 -7.53 -11.83 -5.91
CA SER A 44 -8.34 -11.88 -4.69
C SER A 44 -8.26 -10.57 -3.89
N TYR A 45 -7.08 -9.94 -3.82
CA TYR A 45 -6.94 -8.64 -3.14
C TYR A 45 -7.77 -7.53 -3.79
N TYR A 46 -7.99 -7.60 -5.10
CA TYR A 46 -8.73 -6.61 -5.85
C TYR A 46 -10.24 -6.88 -5.86
N ALA A 47 -10.65 -8.16 -5.80
CA ALA A 47 -12.02 -8.63 -6.05
C ALA A 47 -13.14 -7.91 -5.27
N TYR A 48 -12.88 -7.45 -4.04
CA TYR A 48 -13.87 -6.71 -3.24
C TYR A 48 -14.39 -5.45 -3.95
N LEU A 49 -13.54 -4.77 -4.72
CA LEU A 49 -13.89 -3.52 -5.38
C LEU A 49 -14.90 -3.72 -6.51
N PRO A 50 -14.62 -4.51 -7.56
CA PRO A 50 -15.62 -4.77 -8.58
C PRO A 50 -16.85 -5.49 -8.02
N ALA A 51 -16.69 -6.46 -7.10
CA ALA A 51 -17.82 -7.16 -6.49
C ALA A 51 -18.81 -6.18 -5.81
N PHE A 52 -18.31 -5.17 -5.10
CA PHE A 52 -19.15 -4.17 -4.43
C PHE A 52 -19.68 -3.09 -5.38
N PHE A 53 -18.80 -2.45 -6.16
CA PHE A 53 -19.13 -1.24 -6.92
C PHE A 53 -19.70 -1.50 -8.31
N VAL A 54 -19.32 -2.61 -8.96
CA VAL A 54 -19.73 -2.91 -10.33
C VAL A 54 -20.83 -3.95 -10.33
N TYR A 55 -20.64 -5.03 -9.59
CA TYR A 55 -21.52 -6.18 -9.65
C TYR A 55 -22.55 -6.26 -8.51
N HIS A 56 -22.37 -5.42 -7.48
CA HIS A 56 -23.27 -5.32 -6.32
C HIS A 56 -23.58 -6.66 -5.61
N ASP A 57 -22.60 -7.56 -5.56
CA ASP A 57 -22.73 -8.88 -4.93
C ASP A 57 -21.37 -9.35 -4.39
N LEU A 58 -21.22 -9.21 -3.07
CA LEU A 58 -20.05 -9.66 -2.32
C LEU A 58 -20.09 -11.16 -2.01
N GLU A 59 -21.25 -11.81 -2.15
CA GLU A 59 -21.42 -13.24 -1.92
C GLU A 59 -21.00 -14.08 -3.15
N LEU A 60 -20.70 -13.40 -4.26
CA LEU A 60 -20.24 -13.98 -5.52
C LEU A 60 -21.25 -15.00 -6.08
N LYS A 61 -22.53 -14.77 -5.82
CA LYS A 61 -23.66 -15.60 -6.25
C LYS A 61 -24.05 -15.39 -7.70
N PHE A 62 -23.29 -14.63 -8.48
CA PHE A 62 -23.50 -14.37 -9.90
C PHE A 62 -24.04 -15.56 -10.70
N HIS A 63 -25.32 -15.48 -11.12
CA HIS A 63 -25.96 -16.38 -12.11
C HIS A 63 -26.09 -15.70 -13.50
N LYS A 64 -25.83 -14.39 -13.58
CA LYS A 64 -26.13 -13.52 -14.74
C LYS A 64 -24.90 -13.04 -15.51
N TYR A 65 -23.70 -13.34 -15.04
CA TYR A 65 -22.45 -12.83 -15.60
C TYR A 65 -21.70 -13.94 -16.32
N GLU A 66 -20.97 -13.60 -17.38
CA GLU A 66 -20.21 -14.56 -18.18
C GLU A 66 -19.27 -15.35 -17.26
N GLU A 67 -19.16 -16.66 -17.48
CA GLU A 67 -18.31 -17.54 -16.65
C GLU A 67 -16.90 -16.97 -16.47
N GLU A 68 -16.36 -16.30 -17.50
CA GLU A 68 -15.08 -15.61 -17.46
C GLU A 68 -14.94 -14.63 -16.27
N GLU A 69 -15.97 -13.85 -15.93
CA GLU A 69 -15.90 -12.86 -14.84
C GLU A 69 -15.84 -13.51 -13.45
N VAL A 70 -16.52 -14.65 -13.27
CA VAL A 70 -16.46 -15.44 -12.05
C VAL A 70 -15.07 -16.06 -11.88
N TYR A 71 -14.46 -16.54 -12.97
CA TYR A 71 -13.08 -17.01 -12.95
C TYR A 71 -12.08 -15.90 -12.65
N ILE A 72 -12.36 -14.67 -13.10
CA ILE A 72 -11.49 -13.51 -12.86
C ILE A 72 -11.37 -13.15 -11.36
N MET A 73 -12.37 -13.44 -10.50
CA MET A 73 -12.29 -13.11 -9.06
C MET A 73 -11.65 -14.18 -8.18
N TRP A 74 -11.43 -15.38 -8.72
CA TRP A 74 -10.86 -16.54 -8.03
C TRP A 74 -11.50 -16.85 -6.65
N PRO A 75 -12.83 -17.06 -6.59
CA PRO A 75 -13.51 -17.43 -5.36
C PRO A 75 -13.02 -18.77 -4.82
N LYS A 76 -12.90 -18.88 -3.49
CA LYS A 76 -12.80 -20.18 -2.82
C LYS A 76 -14.21 -20.73 -2.61
N GLN A 77 -14.47 -21.93 -3.11
CA GLN A 77 -15.72 -22.64 -2.83
C GLN A 77 -15.68 -23.27 -1.44
N LEU A 78 -16.78 -23.16 -0.72
CA LEU A 78 -16.99 -23.73 0.61
C LEU A 78 -17.83 -25.01 0.50
N ASP A 79 -17.75 -25.88 1.52
CA ASP A 79 -18.46 -27.17 1.56
C ASP A 79 -19.99 -27.01 1.50
N ASN A 80 -20.50 -25.86 1.93
CA ASN A 80 -21.93 -25.51 1.86
C ASN A 80 -22.35 -24.92 0.49
N GLY A 81 -21.47 -24.96 -0.51
CA GLY A 81 -21.72 -24.45 -1.86
C GLY A 81 -21.54 -22.94 -2.04
N GLN A 82 -21.27 -22.19 -0.97
CA GLN A 82 -21.02 -20.74 -1.04
C GLN A 82 -19.62 -20.43 -1.58
N LYS A 83 -19.43 -19.20 -2.04
CA LYS A 83 -18.15 -18.70 -2.54
C LYS A 83 -17.64 -17.59 -1.61
N LEU A 84 -16.32 -17.53 -1.46
CA LEU A 84 -15.66 -16.56 -0.58
C LEU A 84 -14.42 -15.97 -1.26
N ILE A 85 -14.22 -14.66 -1.09
CA ILE A 85 -12.94 -14.01 -1.40
C ILE A 85 -11.92 -14.44 -0.35
N LYS A 86 -10.92 -15.24 -0.74
CA LYS A 86 -9.98 -15.90 0.19
C LYS A 86 -9.13 -14.95 1.02
N THR A 87 -8.92 -13.72 0.54
CA THR A 87 -8.07 -12.71 1.16
C THR A 87 -8.90 -11.70 1.93
N THR A 88 -8.31 -11.01 2.89
CA THR A 88 -8.90 -9.85 3.56
C THR A 88 -9.00 -8.64 2.63
N MET A 89 -9.84 -7.67 2.98
CA MET A 89 -10.11 -6.45 2.18
C MET A 89 -9.08 -5.32 2.35
N GLY A 90 -8.01 -5.53 3.12
CA GLY A 90 -7.08 -4.46 3.50
C GLY A 90 -6.40 -3.79 2.31
N LEU A 91 -6.02 -4.58 1.31
CA LEU A 91 -5.38 -4.01 0.11
C LEU A 91 -6.40 -3.33 -0.82
N SER A 92 -7.65 -3.83 -0.83
CA SER A 92 -8.75 -3.19 -1.54
C SER A 92 -9.00 -1.77 -1.04
N PHE A 93 -8.85 -1.50 0.26
CA PHE A 93 -8.93 -0.14 0.80
C PHE A 93 -7.86 0.79 0.25
N MET A 94 -6.64 0.29 0.04
CA MET A 94 -5.54 1.07 -0.54
C MET A 94 -5.77 1.34 -2.04
N TYR A 95 -6.38 0.39 -2.74
CA TYR A 95 -6.75 0.54 -4.16
C TYR A 95 -7.95 1.47 -4.36
N LEU A 96 -8.86 1.52 -3.40
CA LEU A 96 -10.17 2.19 -3.49
C LEU A 96 -10.15 3.58 -4.15
N PRO A 97 -9.33 4.55 -3.70
CA PRO A 97 -9.35 5.89 -4.33
C PRO A 97 -9.00 5.85 -5.82
N PHE A 98 -8.08 4.97 -6.23
CA PHE A 98 -7.67 4.84 -7.63
C PHE A 98 -8.65 4.05 -8.46
N PHE A 99 -9.29 3.04 -7.86
CA PHE A 99 -10.40 2.34 -8.47
C PHE A 99 -11.56 3.28 -8.77
N LEU A 100 -11.94 4.14 -7.82
CA LEU A 100 -13.04 5.11 -8.02
C LEU A 100 -12.69 6.14 -9.10
N MET A 101 -11.43 6.58 -9.18
CA MET A 101 -10.97 7.43 -10.29
C MET A 101 -11.09 6.70 -11.64
N ALA A 102 -10.67 5.44 -11.71
CA ALA A 102 -10.82 4.62 -12.93
C ALA A 102 -12.30 4.42 -13.31
N HIS A 103 -13.15 4.14 -12.33
CA HIS A 103 -14.58 3.93 -12.50
C HIS A 103 -15.27 5.19 -13.03
N GLY A 104 -15.00 6.34 -12.41
CA GLY A 104 -15.49 7.64 -12.87
C GLY A 104 -14.98 7.99 -14.27
N TYR A 105 -13.70 7.75 -14.56
CA TYR A 105 -13.13 7.97 -15.88
C TYR A 105 -13.78 7.09 -16.95
N ALA A 106 -14.01 5.80 -16.66
CA ALA A 106 -14.67 4.89 -17.59
C ALA A 106 -16.08 5.36 -17.95
N HIS A 107 -16.88 5.74 -16.95
CA HIS A 107 -18.22 6.30 -17.17
C HIS A 107 -18.20 7.60 -17.96
N PHE A 108 -17.29 8.52 -17.62
CA PHE A 108 -17.18 9.82 -18.31
C PHE A 108 -16.80 9.68 -19.79
N THR A 109 -15.98 8.67 -20.12
CA THR A 109 -15.49 8.44 -21.49
C THR A 109 -16.30 7.42 -22.29
N GLY A 110 -17.33 6.83 -21.68
CA GLY A 110 -18.14 5.76 -22.30
C GLY A 110 -17.40 4.44 -22.48
N LEU A 111 -16.27 4.24 -21.79
CA LEU A 111 -15.55 2.98 -21.78
C LEU A 111 -16.26 1.96 -20.89
N ALA A 112 -16.07 0.67 -21.17
CA ALA A 112 -16.66 -0.39 -20.38
C ALA A 112 -16.19 -0.33 -18.90
N ALA A 113 -17.13 -0.12 -17.99
CA ALA A 113 -16.87 0.08 -16.56
C ALA A 113 -16.90 -1.24 -15.76
N THR A 114 -16.29 -2.32 -16.29
CA THR A 114 -16.36 -3.68 -15.71
C THR A 114 -15.47 -3.89 -14.48
N GLY A 115 -14.64 -2.92 -14.11
CA GLY A 115 -13.63 -3.10 -13.07
C GLY A 115 -12.35 -3.79 -13.54
N TYR A 116 -12.29 -4.32 -14.77
CA TYR A 116 -11.14 -5.11 -15.25
C TYR A 116 -10.51 -4.60 -16.55
N THR A 117 -11.05 -3.53 -17.15
CA THR A 117 -10.46 -2.93 -18.36
C THR A 117 -9.08 -2.34 -18.10
N SER A 118 -8.35 -2.02 -19.17
CA SER A 118 -6.99 -1.45 -19.10
C SER A 118 -6.93 -0.16 -18.27
N VAL A 119 -8.01 0.62 -18.24
CA VAL A 119 -8.13 1.83 -17.40
C VAL A 119 -7.98 1.47 -15.93
N TYR A 120 -8.72 0.48 -15.41
CA TYR A 120 -8.60 0.05 -14.01
C TYR A 120 -7.19 -0.43 -13.70
N LYS A 121 -6.63 -1.28 -14.57
CA LYS A 121 -5.26 -1.79 -14.42
C LYS A 121 -4.24 -0.64 -14.33
N TYR A 122 -4.37 0.37 -15.18
CA TYR A 122 -3.50 1.54 -15.17
C TYR A 122 -3.58 2.32 -13.85
N PHE A 123 -4.79 2.63 -13.38
CA PHE A 123 -4.98 3.35 -12.11
C PHE A 123 -4.48 2.57 -10.89
N ILE A 124 -4.54 1.25 -10.91
CA ILE A 124 -3.99 0.39 -9.86
C ILE A 124 -2.44 0.31 -9.93
N VAL A 125 -1.84 0.44 -11.11
CA VAL A 125 -0.39 0.68 -11.22
C VAL A 125 -0.05 2.07 -10.66
N LEU A 126 -0.86 3.09 -10.97
CA LEU A 126 -0.69 4.44 -10.45
C LEU A 126 -0.79 4.50 -8.92
N SER A 127 -1.68 3.72 -8.31
CA SER A 127 -1.75 3.62 -6.84
C SER A 127 -0.45 3.09 -6.25
N THR A 128 0.17 2.10 -6.90
CA THR A 128 1.44 1.53 -6.46
C THR A 128 2.55 2.59 -6.47
N ILE A 129 2.63 3.39 -7.54
CA ILE A 129 3.60 4.49 -7.68
C ILE A 129 3.36 5.56 -6.61
N PHE A 130 2.10 5.90 -6.35
CA PHE A 130 1.73 6.88 -5.34
C PHE A 130 2.17 6.45 -3.93
N TYR A 131 1.85 5.21 -3.52
CA TYR A 131 2.26 4.72 -2.21
C TYR A 131 3.78 4.46 -2.12
N PHE A 132 4.43 4.06 -3.21
CA PHE A 132 5.89 4.02 -3.27
C PHE A 132 6.52 5.38 -2.92
N PHE A 133 6.05 6.45 -3.56
CA PHE A 133 6.51 7.81 -3.28
C PHE A 133 6.25 8.21 -1.82
N LEU A 134 5.04 7.97 -1.30
CA LEU A 134 4.71 8.30 0.09
C LEU A 134 5.57 7.52 1.10
N GLY A 135 5.85 6.24 0.84
CA GLY A 135 6.76 5.46 1.67
C GLY A 135 8.15 6.06 1.71
N GLY A 136 8.73 6.38 0.55
CA GLY A 136 10.02 7.07 0.47
C GLY A 136 10.02 8.41 1.19
N TRP A 137 8.93 9.18 1.07
CA TRP A 137 8.76 10.46 1.78
C TRP A 137 8.78 10.31 3.30
N PHE A 138 8.08 9.32 3.86
CA PHE A 138 8.12 9.09 5.31
C PHE A 138 9.46 8.55 5.79
N VAL A 139 10.10 7.64 5.03
CA VAL A 139 11.48 7.20 5.32
C VAL A 139 12.44 8.40 5.36
N ARG A 140 12.36 9.31 4.39
CA ARG A 140 13.15 10.55 4.39
C ARG A 140 12.91 11.39 5.64
N LYS A 141 11.65 11.58 6.05
CA LYS A 141 11.33 12.34 7.27
C LYS A 141 11.91 11.70 8.54
N ILE A 142 12.01 10.37 8.57
CA ILE A 142 12.63 9.64 9.68
C ILE A 142 14.15 9.83 9.63
N LEU A 143 14.79 9.54 8.50
CA LEU A 143 16.26 9.58 8.37
C LEU A 143 16.84 10.97 8.62
N LEU A 144 16.19 12.04 8.15
CA LEU A 144 16.63 13.42 8.37
C LEU A 144 16.57 13.88 9.84
N LYS A 145 16.00 13.08 10.76
CA LYS A 145 16.11 13.34 12.20
C LYS A 145 17.47 12.93 12.77
N TYR A 146 18.17 12.02 12.10
CA TYR A 146 19.37 11.34 12.63
C TYR A 146 20.59 11.49 11.72
N PHE A 147 20.39 11.73 10.43
CA PHE A 147 21.45 11.78 9.44
C PHE A 147 21.36 13.03 8.56
N ASP A 148 22.48 13.39 7.94
CA ASP A 148 22.53 14.47 6.96
C ASP A 148 21.78 14.11 5.66
N ASP A 149 21.55 15.14 4.84
CA ASP A 149 20.75 15.02 3.61
C ASP A 149 21.39 14.12 2.56
N LYS A 150 22.73 14.08 2.45
CA LYS A 150 23.43 13.25 1.46
C LYS A 150 23.38 11.78 1.85
N THR A 151 23.67 11.48 3.11
CA THR A 151 23.53 10.11 3.64
C THR A 151 22.10 9.60 3.45
N THR A 152 21.11 10.42 3.81
CA THR A 152 19.69 10.10 3.59
C THR A 152 19.37 9.84 2.11
N ALA A 153 19.88 10.67 1.20
CA ALA A 153 19.66 10.50 -0.24
C ALA A 153 20.20 9.17 -0.77
N ILE A 154 21.45 8.83 -0.40
CA ILE A 154 22.08 7.56 -0.81
C ILE A 154 21.29 6.39 -0.25
N THR A 155 20.91 6.43 1.02
CA THR A 155 20.10 5.38 1.65
C THR A 155 18.76 5.16 0.93
N LEU A 156 18.06 6.24 0.54
CA LEU A 156 16.78 6.13 -0.18
C LEU A 156 16.94 5.47 -1.57
N ILE A 157 18.03 5.79 -2.28
CA ILE A 157 18.36 5.15 -3.56
C ILE A 157 18.65 3.67 -3.35
N VAL A 158 19.46 3.31 -2.34
CA VAL A 158 19.82 1.92 -2.03
C VAL A 158 18.60 1.11 -1.59
N ILE A 159 17.71 1.67 -0.76
CA ILE A 159 16.45 0.99 -0.38
C ILE A 159 15.60 0.72 -1.61
N THR A 160 15.52 1.68 -2.54
CA THR A 160 14.71 1.51 -3.75
C THR A 160 15.32 0.48 -4.69
N LEU A 161 16.56 0.71 -5.14
CA LEU A 161 17.19 -0.02 -6.24
C LEU A 161 17.96 -1.26 -5.79
N GLY A 162 18.39 -1.29 -4.52
CA GLY A 162 19.17 -2.39 -3.94
C GLY A 162 18.31 -3.45 -3.23
N THR A 163 16.98 -3.31 -3.24
CA THR A 163 16.07 -4.29 -2.61
C THR A 163 14.96 -4.72 -3.56
N ASN A 164 14.14 -5.68 -3.13
CA ASN A 164 12.96 -6.13 -3.86
C ASN A 164 11.88 -5.04 -4.04
N LEU A 165 12.01 -3.88 -3.38
CA LEU A 165 11.07 -2.77 -3.54
C LEU A 165 11.02 -2.29 -5.00
N TYR A 166 12.15 -2.28 -5.73
CA TYR A 166 12.17 -1.98 -7.15
C TYR A 166 11.27 -2.94 -7.94
N PHE A 167 11.41 -4.26 -7.70
CA PHE A 167 10.60 -5.27 -8.36
C PHE A 167 9.10 -5.08 -8.06
N PHE A 168 8.73 -4.90 -6.79
CA PHE A 168 7.32 -4.75 -6.38
C PHE A 168 6.68 -3.40 -6.73
N SER A 169 7.49 -2.39 -7.05
CA SER A 169 6.99 -1.10 -7.57
C SER A 169 6.93 -1.06 -9.10
N THR A 170 7.51 -2.04 -9.80
CA THR A 170 7.55 -2.12 -11.26
C THR A 170 6.85 -3.38 -11.79
N PHE A 171 7.57 -4.50 -11.94
CA PHE A 171 7.05 -5.75 -12.52
C PHE A 171 6.00 -6.44 -11.65
N GLY A 172 6.14 -6.30 -10.34
CA GLY A 172 5.25 -6.82 -9.31
C GLY A 172 4.25 -5.79 -8.81
N ALA A 173 4.11 -4.63 -9.46
CA ALA A 173 2.99 -3.73 -9.17
C ALA A 173 1.69 -4.49 -9.46
N PRO A 174 0.63 -4.48 -8.64
CA PRO A 174 0.34 -3.78 -7.38
C PRO A 174 0.39 -4.68 -6.11
N MET A 175 1.37 -5.57 -5.98
CA MET A 175 1.47 -6.48 -4.82
C MET A 175 1.51 -5.73 -3.46
N PRO A 176 1.13 -6.40 -2.34
CA PRO A 176 1.04 -5.77 -1.01
C PRO A 176 2.32 -5.04 -0.55
N HIS A 177 3.50 -5.50 -0.98
CA HIS A 177 4.81 -5.06 -0.48
C HIS A 177 5.04 -3.54 -0.55
N THR A 178 4.67 -2.89 -1.66
CA THR A 178 4.84 -1.43 -1.81
C THR A 178 3.91 -0.65 -0.88
N TYR A 179 2.69 -1.15 -0.67
CA TYR A 179 1.68 -0.55 0.20
C TYR A 179 2.08 -0.70 1.67
N LEU A 180 2.55 -1.89 2.06
CA LEU A 180 3.07 -2.16 3.39
C LEU A 180 4.35 -1.38 3.69
N PHE A 181 5.24 -1.21 2.70
CA PHE A 181 6.41 -0.33 2.84
C PHE A 181 5.99 1.09 3.24
N PHE A 182 4.99 1.66 2.56
CA PHE A 182 4.42 2.95 2.95
C PHE A 182 3.82 2.92 4.36
N LEU A 183 2.95 1.97 4.65
CA LEU A 183 2.25 1.91 5.93
C LEU A 183 3.22 1.71 7.11
N PHE A 184 4.26 0.89 6.95
CA PHE A 184 5.31 0.73 7.94
C PHE A 184 6.12 2.01 8.13
N ALA A 185 6.55 2.67 7.05
CA ALA A 185 7.25 3.94 7.16
C ALA A 185 6.39 5.02 7.86
N PHE A 186 5.10 5.05 7.54
CA PHE A 186 4.15 5.96 8.15
C PHE A 186 3.90 5.64 9.64
N PHE A 187 3.73 4.36 9.98
CA PHE A 187 3.57 3.87 11.35
C PHE A 187 4.78 4.23 12.21
N LEU A 188 5.99 4.01 11.71
CA LEU A 188 7.24 4.40 12.38
C LEU A 188 7.31 5.91 12.58
N TRP A 189 7.01 6.69 11.54
CA TRP A 189 7.01 8.15 11.64
C TRP A 189 5.99 8.66 12.69
N LEU A 190 4.79 8.06 12.73
CA LEU A 190 3.77 8.36 13.74
C LEU A 190 4.23 7.99 15.14
N THR A 191 4.84 6.81 15.30
CA THR A 191 5.41 6.32 16.58
C THR A 191 6.42 7.32 17.11
N ILE A 192 7.45 7.65 16.32
CA ILE A 192 8.48 8.63 16.67
C ILE A 192 7.82 9.96 17.05
N SER A 193 6.88 10.43 16.22
CA SER A 193 6.22 11.72 16.45
C SER A 193 5.34 11.73 17.69
N TRP A 194 4.71 10.62 18.05
CA TRP A 194 3.89 10.50 19.26
C TRP A 194 4.76 10.52 20.51
N TYR A 195 5.89 9.81 20.52
CA TYR A 195 6.84 9.85 21.64
C TYR A 195 7.49 11.22 21.84
N GLU A 196 7.73 11.97 20.75
CA GLU A 196 8.22 13.36 20.86
C GLU A 196 7.16 14.33 21.38
N THR A 197 5.92 14.18 20.93
CA THR A 197 4.81 15.07 21.29
C THR A 197 3.51 14.25 21.33
N PRO A 198 3.16 13.70 22.51
CA PRO A 198 1.98 12.86 22.67
C PRO A 198 0.70 13.63 22.34
N LYS A 199 -0.10 13.09 21.43
CA LYS A 199 -1.40 13.63 21.04
C LYS A 199 -2.37 12.50 20.75
N ILE A 200 -3.61 12.62 21.20
CA ILE A 200 -4.65 11.60 20.99
C ILE A 200 -4.88 11.30 19.50
N GLY A 201 -4.87 12.33 18.65
CA GLY A 201 -5.02 12.15 17.20
C GLY A 201 -3.92 11.27 16.59
N LYS A 202 -2.67 11.37 17.07
CA LYS A 202 -1.59 10.49 16.62
C LYS A 202 -1.78 9.07 17.12
N ALA A 203 -2.24 8.87 18.35
CA ALA A 203 -2.54 7.54 18.88
C ALA A 203 -3.65 6.84 18.07
N ILE A 204 -4.72 7.57 17.73
CA ILE A 204 -5.79 7.06 16.85
C ILE A 204 -5.21 6.68 15.48
N MET A 205 -4.38 7.54 14.89
CA MET A 205 -3.74 7.24 13.60
C MET A 205 -2.79 6.04 13.65
N ILE A 206 -2.07 5.84 14.77
CA ILE A 206 -1.23 4.65 14.99
C ILE A 206 -2.11 3.39 15.01
N GLY A 207 -3.22 3.42 15.76
CA GLY A 207 -4.18 2.31 15.83
C GLY A 207 -4.80 1.99 14.47
N LEU A 208 -5.27 3.00 13.74
CA LEU A 208 -5.84 2.83 12.40
C LEU A 208 -4.81 2.29 11.39
N THR A 209 -3.58 2.80 11.42
CA THR A 209 -2.50 2.35 10.53
C THR A 209 -2.09 0.92 10.87
N GLY A 210 -1.92 0.58 12.15
CA GLY A 210 -1.60 -0.78 12.61
C GLY A 210 -2.72 -1.77 12.30
N GLY A 211 -3.98 -1.35 12.46
CA GLY A 211 -5.14 -2.14 12.07
C GLY A 211 -5.18 -2.39 10.56
N LEU A 212 -4.90 -1.38 9.73
CA LEU A 212 -4.87 -1.53 8.28
C LEU A 212 -3.71 -2.42 7.80
N ILE A 213 -2.53 -2.29 8.40
CA ILE A 213 -1.39 -3.21 8.18
C ILE A 213 -1.83 -4.65 8.44
N THR A 214 -2.42 -4.90 9.61
CA THR A 214 -2.92 -6.22 10.02
C THR A 214 -4.01 -6.74 9.08
N LEU A 215 -4.89 -5.85 8.61
CA LEU A 215 -5.93 -6.20 7.67
C LEU A 215 -5.36 -6.52 6.28
N ILE A 216 -4.23 -5.96 5.87
CA ILE A 216 -3.54 -6.35 4.63
C ILE A 216 -2.84 -7.71 4.82
N ARG A 217 -2.13 -7.88 5.94
CA ARG A 217 -1.44 -9.12 6.31
C ARG A 217 -1.52 -9.34 7.83
N PRO A 218 -2.30 -10.33 8.30
CA PRO A 218 -2.49 -10.55 9.74
C PRO A 218 -1.19 -10.79 10.52
N THR A 219 -0.19 -11.40 9.89
CA THR A 219 1.14 -11.63 10.49
C THR A 219 1.88 -10.34 10.82
N ASP A 220 1.55 -9.24 10.16
CA ASP A 220 2.27 -7.98 10.27
C ASP A 220 1.82 -7.14 11.48
N ILE A 221 0.85 -7.64 12.28
CA ILE A 221 0.48 -7.09 13.59
C ILE A 221 1.70 -6.95 14.53
N ILE A 222 2.74 -7.74 14.30
CA ILE A 222 4.01 -7.67 15.02
C ILE A 222 4.63 -6.27 15.01
N ILE A 223 4.27 -5.40 14.05
CA ILE A 223 4.71 -4.01 14.01
C ILE A 223 4.35 -3.22 15.28
N VAL A 224 3.27 -3.61 15.98
CA VAL A 224 2.83 -2.96 17.24
C VAL A 224 3.90 -3.08 18.33
N ILE A 225 4.73 -4.13 18.31
CA ILE A 225 5.87 -4.29 19.22
C ILE A 225 6.81 -3.09 19.10
N ILE A 226 7.03 -2.57 17.89
CA ILE A 226 7.88 -1.39 17.71
C ILE A 226 7.29 -0.19 18.44
N PHE A 227 5.98 0.04 18.39
CA PHE A 227 5.36 1.13 19.14
C PHE A 227 5.51 0.95 20.65
N ILE A 228 5.31 -0.26 21.16
CA ILE A 228 5.41 -0.56 22.59
C ILE A 228 6.83 -0.31 23.10
N PHE A 229 7.85 -0.84 22.42
CA PHE A 229 9.25 -0.83 22.87
C PHE A 229 10.07 0.34 22.33
N TYR A 230 9.47 1.28 21.58
CA TYR A 230 10.20 2.39 20.99
C TYR A 230 10.93 3.22 22.06
N GLY A 231 12.25 3.40 21.87
CA GLY A 231 13.10 4.20 22.74
C GLY A 231 13.44 3.55 24.09
N MET A 232 13.13 2.26 24.29
CA MET A 232 13.59 1.52 25.47
C MET A 232 14.99 0.99 25.24
N ILE A 233 15.88 1.20 26.22
CA ILE A 233 17.27 0.73 26.16
C ILE A 233 17.53 -0.27 27.29
N THR A 234 16.79 -0.17 28.40
CA THR A 234 16.98 -0.98 29.61
C THR A 234 15.70 -1.71 30.04
N PHE A 235 15.84 -2.77 30.85
CA PHE A 235 14.69 -3.47 31.44
C PHE A 235 13.87 -2.59 32.40
N GLU A 236 14.50 -1.60 33.01
CA GLU A 236 13.85 -0.61 33.86
C GLU A 236 12.88 0.27 33.06
N ASP A 237 13.20 0.61 31.80
CA ASP A 237 12.30 1.36 30.91
C ASP A 237 10.99 0.61 30.65
N VAL A 238 11.06 -0.73 30.56
CA VAL A 238 9.90 -1.60 30.38
C VAL A 238 8.97 -1.51 31.59
N LYS A 239 9.52 -1.59 32.82
CA LYS A 239 8.75 -1.49 34.06
C LYS A 239 8.08 -0.12 34.20
N MET A 240 8.77 0.96 33.83
CA MET A 240 8.19 2.30 33.88
C MET A 240 7.06 2.47 32.86
N ARG A 241 7.17 1.87 31.67
CA ARG A 241 6.15 2.01 30.62
C ARG A 241 4.87 1.25 30.92
N ILE A 242 4.95 0.10 31.57
CA ILE A 242 3.77 -0.64 32.03
C ILE A 242 2.95 0.17 33.05
N LYS A 243 3.57 1.09 33.80
CA LYS A 243 2.85 2.00 34.71
C LYS A 243 2.20 3.20 34.01
N LEU A 244 2.59 3.45 32.76
CA LEU A 244 2.20 4.62 31.96
C LEU A 244 0.97 4.33 31.07
N PHE A 245 0.70 3.04 30.83
CA PHE A 245 -0.49 2.50 30.16
C PHE A 245 -1.44 1.92 31.20
#